data_AF-A0A661EZH2-F1
#
_entry.id   AF-A0A661EZH2-F1
#
_cell.length_a   1.000
_cell.length_b   1.000
_cell.length_c   1.000
_cell.angle_alpha   90.00
_cell.angle_beta   90.00
_cell.angle_gamma   90.00
#
_symmetry.space_group_name_H-M   'P 1'
#
loop_
_entity.id
_entity.type
_entity.pdbx_description
1 polymer ?
#
loop_
_entity_poly.entity_id
_entity_poly.type
_entity_poly.pdbx_seq_one_letter_code
_entity_poly.pdbx_strand_id
1 'polypeptide(L)'
;EADYLYSLGGEAVALYLRYYRDQKQGSELINSQNILIPQKHPVWKMLDQYPIKVSVGDKDITVKRSRLSSSNKKFLVWHWDWVSGQHTSNNYIAKLLEAKDKLLGNPSDAAGIILVTEYDESTVEAEQRLQKFINVLFPALDESLEKASKS
;
A
#
# COMPACT_ATOMS: atom_id res chain seq x y z
N GLU A 1 4.44 -7.20 -11.23
CA GLU A 1 3.94 -7.57 -9.88
C GLU A 1 5.07 -8.26 -9.16
N ALA A 2 5.30 -7.91 -7.90
CA ALA A 2 6.39 -8.47 -7.12
C ALA A 2 5.95 -8.66 -5.65
N ASP A 3 6.18 -9.87 -5.15
CA ASP A 3 5.83 -10.29 -3.80
C ASP A 3 7.11 -10.63 -3.05
N TYR A 4 7.31 -10.00 -1.89
CA TYR A 4 8.51 -10.19 -1.08
C TYR A 4 8.13 -10.44 0.38
N LEU A 5 8.72 -11.47 0.99
CA LEU A 5 8.64 -11.70 2.43
C LEU A 5 9.94 -11.25 3.08
N TYR A 6 9.84 -10.32 4.02
CA TYR A 6 10.97 -9.84 4.80
C TYR A 6 10.82 -10.28 6.26
N SER A 7 11.94 -10.52 6.93
CA SER A 7 11.98 -10.71 8.38
C SER A 7 12.95 -9.71 8.99
N LEU A 8 12.49 -8.97 9.99
CA LEU A 8 13.30 -8.00 10.72
C LEU A 8 13.37 -8.41 12.20
N GLY A 9 14.43 -9.12 12.59
CA GLY A 9 14.61 -9.59 13.97
C GLY A 9 13.71 -10.77 14.35
N GLY A 10 13.42 -11.67 13.41
CA GLY A 10 12.53 -12.84 13.63
C GLY A 10 11.04 -12.53 13.38
N GLU A 11 10.73 -11.25 13.24
CA GLU A 11 9.41 -10.73 12.99
C GLU A 11 9.15 -10.59 11.48
N ALA A 12 8.17 -11.32 10.94
CA ALA A 12 7.88 -11.34 9.50
C ALA A 12 6.95 -10.19 9.08
N VAL A 13 7.33 -9.48 8.01
CA VAL A 13 6.50 -8.50 7.28
C VAL A 13 6.50 -8.89 5.81
N ALA A 14 5.32 -9.05 5.22
CA ALA A 14 5.18 -9.23 3.79
C ALA A 14 4.96 -7.89 3.09
N LEU A 15 5.64 -7.68 1.96
CA LEU A 15 5.47 -6.56 1.04
C LEU A 15 4.89 -7.10 -0.27
N TYR A 16 3.77 -6.52 -0.69
CA TYR A 16 3.23 -6.68 -2.03
C TYR A 16 3.35 -5.35 -2.76
N LEU A 17 3.96 -5.37 -3.94
CA LEU A 17 4.17 -4.20 -4.78
C LEU A 17 3.69 -4.48 -6.20
N ARG A 18 2.80 -3.64 -6.69
CA ARG A 18 2.35 -3.71 -8.08
C ARG A 18 2.51 -2.36 -8.75
N TYR A 19 3.39 -2.32 -9.75
CA TYR A 19 3.69 -1.14 -10.56
C TYR A 19 2.93 -1.19 -11.88
N TYR A 20 2.44 -0.04 -12.32
CA TYR A 20 1.63 0.17 -13.51
C TYR A 20 2.27 1.31 -14.31
N ARG A 21 2.78 1.00 -15.51
CA ARG A 21 3.30 1.99 -16.45
C ARG A 21 2.23 2.35 -17.47
N ASP A 22 2.11 3.63 -17.79
CA ASP A 22 1.16 4.16 -18.80
C ASP A 22 -0.24 3.55 -18.66
N GLN A 23 -1.00 3.93 -17.62
CA GLN A 23 -2.33 3.38 -17.35
C GLN A 23 -3.28 3.58 -18.54
N LYS A 24 -3.37 2.57 -19.42
CA LYS A 24 -4.35 2.48 -20.50
C LYS A 24 -5.69 2.08 -19.92
N GLN A 25 -6.77 2.60 -20.49
CA GLN A 25 -8.15 2.28 -20.14
C GLN A 25 -8.35 0.75 -20.09
N GLY A 26 -8.73 0.22 -18.91
CA GLY A 26 -8.90 -1.22 -18.67
C GLY A 26 -7.75 -1.92 -17.94
N SER A 27 -6.66 -1.22 -17.60
CA SER A 27 -5.54 -1.72 -16.77
C SER A 27 -5.17 -0.75 -15.64
N GLU A 28 -6.17 -0.07 -15.08
CA GLU A 28 -5.99 0.98 -14.07
C GLU A 28 -5.70 0.38 -12.69
N LEU A 29 -4.71 0.94 -11.96
CA LEU A 29 -4.45 0.64 -10.55
C LEU A 29 -5.67 1.02 -9.70
N ILE A 30 -6.39 2.07 -10.11
CA ILE A 30 -7.46 2.70 -9.33
C ILE A 30 -8.81 2.38 -9.94
N ASN A 31 -9.07 1.09 -10.09
CA ASN A 31 -10.40 0.62 -10.34
C ASN A 31 -11.13 0.32 -9.02
N SER A 32 -12.46 0.26 -9.05
CA SER A 32 -13.29 -0.12 -7.91
C SER A 32 -13.08 -1.58 -7.45
N GLN A 33 -12.18 -2.32 -8.10
CA GLN A 33 -11.91 -3.74 -7.91
C GLN A 33 -10.57 -3.99 -7.20
N ASN A 34 -9.76 -2.95 -6.94
CA ASN A 34 -8.53 -3.08 -6.16
C ASN A 34 -8.89 -3.11 -4.65
N ILE A 35 -9.54 -4.21 -4.28
CA ILE A 35 -10.07 -4.50 -2.96
C ILE A 35 -9.14 -5.47 -2.24
N LEU A 36 -8.67 -5.10 -1.05
CA LEU A 36 -7.79 -5.94 -0.24
C LEU A 36 -8.40 -7.33 0.01
N ILE A 37 -9.71 -7.37 0.33
CA ILE A 37 -10.53 -8.58 0.34
C ILE A 37 -11.97 -8.24 -0.10
N PRO A 38 -12.68 -9.15 -0.79
CA PRO A 38 -14.10 -8.96 -1.10
C PRO A 38 -14.96 -9.01 0.18
N GLN A 39 -16.09 -8.28 0.20
CA GLN A 39 -16.97 -8.18 1.37
C GLN A 39 -17.45 -9.54 1.92
N LYS A 40 -17.58 -10.56 1.06
CA LYS A 40 -17.96 -11.93 1.43
C LYS A 40 -16.83 -12.92 1.17
N HIS A 41 -15.60 -12.57 1.52
CA HIS A 41 -14.48 -13.51 1.38
C HIS A 41 -14.71 -14.74 2.28
N PRO A 42 -14.53 -15.98 1.76
CA PRO A 42 -14.87 -17.19 2.50
C PRO A 42 -14.00 -17.42 3.75
N VAL A 43 -12.79 -16.84 3.78
CA VAL A 43 -11.79 -17.07 4.85
C VAL A 43 -11.52 -15.81 5.69
N TRP A 44 -11.61 -14.63 5.10
CA TRP A 44 -11.09 -13.39 5.68
C TRP A 44 -12.23 -12.43 5.96
N LYS A 45 -12.22 -11.83 7.14
CA LYS A 45 -13.16 -10.78 7.55
C LYS A 45 -12.38 -9.51 7.81
N MET A 46 -12.86 -8.39 7.27
CA MET A 46 -12.36 -7.06 7.63
C MET A 46 -13.03 -6.66 8.94
N LEU A 47 -12.22 -6.46 9.98
CA LEU A 47 -12.70 -6.03 11.29
C LEU A 47 -12.90 -4.50 11.31
N ASP A 48 -11.92 -3.77 10.81
CA ASP A 48 -11.97 -2.32 10.61
C ASP A 48 -11.01 -1.89 9.49
N GLN A 49 -11.27 -0.69 8.99
CA GLN A 49 -10.42 -0.01 8.03
C GLN A 49 -10.57 1.51 8.18
N TYR A 50 -9.45 2.21 8.30
CA TYR A 50 -9.42 3.68 8.37
C TYR A 50 -8.04 4.23 8.00
N PRO A 51 -7.94 5.47 7.48
CA PRO A 51 -6.66 6.10 7.20
C PRO A 51 -5.93 6.48 8.51
N ILE A 52 -4.61 6.31 8.51
CA ILE A 52 -3.71 6.80 9.57
C ILE A 52 -2.54 7.55 8.93
N LYS A 53 -1.94 8.46 9.67
CA LYS A 53 -0.65 9.06 9.30
C LYS A 53 0.49 8.22 9.86
N VAL A 54 1.53 8.04 9.05
CA VAL A 54 2.74 7.30 9.38
C VAL A 54 3.93 8.18 9.03
N SER A 55 4.80 8.43 10.00
CA SER A 55 6.02 9.19 9.77
C SER A 55 7.11 8.28 9.23
N VAL A 56 7.79 8.70 8.17
CA VAL A 56 8.87 8.01 7.47
C VAL A 56 10.00 9.00 7.19
N GLY A 57 11.04 8.97 8.02
CA GLY A 57 12.06 10.03 8.03
C GLY A 57 11.42 11.39 8.37
N ASP A 58 11.67 12.39 7.53
CA ASP A 58 11.13 13.75 7.68
C ASP A 58 9.77 13.96 6.98
N LYS A 59 9.17 12.89 6.43
CA LYS A 59 7.89 12.94 5.72
C LYS A 59 6.81 12.22 6.52
N ASP A 60 5.57 12.72 6.40
CA ASP A 60 4.38 11.95 6.79
C ASP A 60 3.68 11.45 5.53
N ILE A 61 3.36 10.16 5.52
CA ILE A 61 2.47 9.57 4.50
C ILE A 61 1.16 9.13 5.16
N THR A 62 0.09 9.12 4.39
CA THR A 62 -1.18 8.54 4.84
C THR A 62 -1.30 7.13 4.27
N VAL A 63 -1.55 6.16 5.14
CA VAL A 63 -1.82 4.77 4.76
C VAL A 63 -3.23 4.37 5.22
N LYS A 64 -3.86 3.46 4.48
CA LYS A 64 -5.10 2.82 4.87
C LYS A 64 -4.77 1.62 5.76
N ARG A 65 -5.00 1.78 7.07
CA ARG A 65 -4.86 0.71 8.05
C ARG A 65 -6.08 -0.19 8.00
N SER A 66 -5.88 -1.50 7.92
CA SER A 66 -6.95 -2.49 7.96
C SER A 66 -6.60 -3.64 8.89
N ARG A 67 -7.57 -4.14 9.66
CA ARG A 67 -7.42 -5.39 10.40
C ARG A 67 -8.23 -6.49 9.74
N LEU A 68 -7.54 -7.58 9.40
CA LEU A 68 -8.15 -8.77 8.83
C LEU A 68 -8.10 -9.91 9.85
N SER A 69 -9.14 -10.73 9.88
CA SER A 69 -9.21 -11.93 10.71
C SER A 69 -9.67 -13.12 9.89
N SER A 70 -9.07 -14.27 10.15
CA SER A 70 -9.58 -15.60 9.78
C SER A 70 -9.93 -16.37 11.05
N SER A 71 -10.17 -17.68 10.92
CA SER A 71 -10.43 -18.56 12.06
C SER A 71 -9.21 -18.77 12.97
N ASN A 72 -7.99 -18.66 12.44
CA ASN A 72 -6.76 -18.99 13.17
C ASN A 72 -5.70 -17.88 13.15
N LYS A 73 -5.86 -16.84 12.34
CA LYS A 73 -4.88 -15.77 12.18
C LYS A 73 -5.52 -14.40 12.07
N LYS A 74 -4.81 -13.38 12.52
CA LYS A 74 -5.17 -11.99 12.29
C LYS A 74 -4.00 -11.25 11.66
N PHE A 75 -4.31 -10.33 10.76
CA PHE A 75 -3.34 -9.54 10.03
C PHE A 75 -3.62 -8.06 10.17
N LEU A 76 -2.57 -7.29 10.44
CA LEU A 76 -2.56 -5.86 10.31
C LEU A 76 -1.99 -5.53 8.94
N VAL A 77 -2.74 -4.71 8.18
CA VAL A 77 -2.41 -4.35 6.81
C VAL A 77 -2.33 -2.85 6.67
N TRP A 78 -1.24 -2.34 6.10
CA TRP A 78 -1.12 -0.95 5.63
C TRP A 78 -1.09 -0.95 4.11
N HIS A 79 -2.01 -0.21 3.51
CA HIS A 79 -2.09 -0.03 2.05
C HIS A 79 -2.05 1.45 1.68
N TRP A 80 -1.24 1.80 0.69
CA TRP A 80 -1.28 3.09 0.01
C TRP A 80 -0.85 2.95 -1.44
N ASP A 81 -1.12 3.99 -2.21
CA ASP A 81 -0.75 4.08 -3.61
C ASP A 81 0.30 5.19 -3.77
N TRP A 82 1.13 5.04 -4.80
CA TRP A 82 1.99 6.07 -5.33
C TRP A 82 1.51 6.39 -6.74
N VAL A 83 1.26 7.66 -7.05
CA VAL A 83 0.78 8.10 -8.37
C VAL A 83 1.56 9.35 -8.74
N SER A 84 2.33 9.28 -9.83
CA SER A 84 3.04 10.44 -10.39
C SER A 84 3.82 11.25 -9.34
N GLY A 85 4.61 10.56 -8.52
CA GLY A 85 5.45 11.17 -7.47
C GLY A 85 4.74 11.47 -6.15
N GLN A 86 3.46 11.11 -6.00
CA GLN A 86 2.69 11.39 -4.79
C GLN A 86 2.16 10.12 -4.13
N HIS A 87 2.40 9.99 -2.81
CA HIS A 87 1.80 8.94 -2.00
C HIS A 87 0.41 9.34 -1.49
N THR A 88 -0.56 8.44 -1.59
CA THR A 88 -1.92 8.66 -1.12
C THR A 88 -2.61 7.35 -0.76
N SER A 89 -3.47 7.36 0.26
CA SER A 89 -4.38 6.24 0.57
C SER A 89 -5.83 6.53 0.16
N ASN A 90 -6.06 7.65 -0.53
CA ASN A 90 -7.37 8.13 -0.91
C ASN A 90 -7.59 7.92 -2.41
N ASN A 91 -8.46 6.96 -2.75
CA ASN A 91 -8.80 6.59 -4.12
C ASN A 91 -9.31 7.79 -4.96
N TYR A 92 -9.95 8.80 -4.34
CA TYR A 92 -10.41 9.99 -5.05
C TYR A 92 -9.27 10.92 -5.45
N ILE A 93 -8.32 11.16 -4.54
CA ILE A 93 -7.11 11.96 -4.84
C ILE A 93 -6.33 11.27 -5.95
N ALA A 94 -6.19 9.96 -5.82
CA ALA A 94 -5.44 9.16 -6.75
C ALA A 94 -6.07 9.17 -8.16
N LYS A 95 -7.42 9.09 -8.27
CA LYS A 95 -8.15 9.32 -9.54
C LYS A 95 -8.01 10.73 -10.10
N LEU A 96 -7.98 11.75 -9.24
CA LEU A 96 -7.81 13.14 -9.68
C LEU A 96 -6.42 13.36 -10.30
N LEU A 97 -5.38 12.79 -9.68
CA LEU A 97 -4.02 12.80 -10.22
C LEU A 97 -3.96 12.11 -11.58
N GLU A 98 -4.55 10.92 -11.69
CA GLU A 98 -4.61 10.18 -12.95
C GLU A 98 -5.33 10.97 -14.06
N ALA A 99 -6.46 11.61 -13.74
CA ALA A 99 -7.20 12.44 -14.68
C ALA A 99 -6.41 13.67 -15.11
N LYS A 100 -5.69 14.32 -14.18
CA LYS A 100 -4.80 15.45 -14.48
C LYS A 100 -3.69 15.04 -15.44
N ASP A 101 -3.03 13.91 -15.22
CA ASP A 101 -1.95 13.45 -16.09
C ASP A 101 -2.45 13.08 -17.49
N LYS A 102 -3.61 12.42 -17.58
CA LYS A 102 -4.30 12.16 -18.85
C LYS A 102 -4.61 13.46 -19.62
N LEU A 103 -5.06 14.51 -18.92
CA LEU A 103 -5.35 15.82 -19.54
C LEU A 103 -4.08 16.56 -20.02
N LEU A 104 -2.98 16.42 -19.29
CA LEU A 104 -1.70 17.08 -19.61
C LEU A 104 -0.82 16.28 -20.58
N GLY A 105 -1.22 15.05 -20.93
CA GLY A 105 -0.41 14.15 -21.75
C GLY A 105 0.84 13.62 -21.03
N ASN A 106 0.85 13.65 -19.70
CA ASN A 106 1.94 13.12 -18.89
C ASN A 106 1.83 11.58 -18.79
N PRO A 107 2.97 10.87 -18.62
CA PRO A 107 2.95 9.48 -18.18
C PRO A 107 2.16 9.34 -16.87
N SER A 108 1.32 8.31 -16.77
CA SER A 108 0.42 8.07 -15.63
C SER A 108 0.86 6.87 -14.79
N ASP A 109 2.13 6.87 -14.42
CA ASP A 109 2.74 5.77 -13.67
C ASP A 109 2.22 5.73 -12.24
N ALA A 110 1.91 4.53 -11.77
CA ALA A 110 1.43 4.32 -10.43
C ALA A 110 1.89 3.00 -9.82
N ALA A 111 1.88 2.92 -8.50
CA ALA A 111 2.14 1.70 -7.77
C ALA A 111 1.14 1.53 -6.63
N GLY A 112 0.68 0.30 -6.42
CA GLY A 112 -0.02 -0.11 -5.20
C GLY A 112 0.96 -0.81 -4.26
N ILE A 113 0.98 -0.41 -3.00
CA ILE A 113 1.91 -0.90 -1.98
C ILE A 113 1.12 -1.43 -0.79
N ILE A 114 1.40 -2.67 -0.38
CA ILE A 114 0.76 -3.30 0.76
C ILE A 114 1.82 -3.90 1.69
N LEU A 115 1.76 -3.53 2.96
CA LEU A 115 2.51 -4.16 4.05
C LEU A 115 1.58 -4.99 4.92
N VAL A 116 2.00 -6.20 5.26
CA VAL A 116 1.19 -7.14 6.05
C VAL A 116 2.04 -7.76 7.15
N THR A 117 1.51 -7.83 8.37
CA THR A 117 2.08 -8.62 9.47
C THR A 117 0.99 -9.32 10.27
N GLU A 118 1.30 -10.48 10.83
CA GLU A 118 0.44 -11.16 11.81
C GLU A 118 0.41 -10.39 13.14
N TYR A 119 -0.70 -10.51 13.85
CA TYR A 119 -0.85 -10.05 15.23
C TYR A 119 -1.78 -10.98 16.02
N ASP A 120 -1.61 -11.03 17.34
CA ASP A 120 -2.41 -11.88 18.23
C ASP A 120 -3.63 -11.12 18.79
N GLU A 121 -3.60 -10.74 20.07
CA GLU A 121 -4.71 -10.03 20.71
C GLU A 121 -4.65 -8.52 20.46
N SER A 122 -3.45 -7.95 20.52
CA SER A 122 -3.18 -6.51 20.38
C SER A 122 -2.48 -6.19 19.08
N THR A 123 -2.78 -5.03 18.50
CA THR A 123 -2.08 -4.54 17.31
C THR A 123 -0.84 -3.72 17.63
N VAL A 124 -0.55 -3.43 18.90
CA VAL A 124 0.54 -2.52 19.28
C VAL A 124 1.90 -2.99 18.73
N GLU A 125 2.25 -4.26 18.94
CA GLU A 125 3.52 -4.82 18.45
C GLU A 125 3.56 -4.88 16.92
N ALA A 126 2.44 -5.24 16.29
CA ALA A 126 2.31 -5.25 14.84
C ALA A 126 2.45 -3.85 14.23
N GLU A 127 1.90 -2.81 14.86
CA GLU A 127 2.05 -1.41 14.43
C GLU A 127 3.51 -0.96 14.56
N GLN A 128 4.17 -1.28 15.67
CA GLN A 128 5.60 -0.98 15.86
C GLN A 128 6.47 -1.69 14.81
N ARG A 129 6.15 -2.94 14.49
CA ARG A 129 6.85 -3.73 13.47
C ARG A 129 6.67 -3.14 12.08
N LEU A 130 5.45 -2.79 11.68
CA LEU A 130 5.20 -2.12 10.41
C LEU A 130 5.87 -0.75 10.35
N GLN A 131 5.85 0.01 11.44
CA GLN A 131 6.52 1.30 11.55
C GLN A 131 8.05 1.17 11.39
N LYS A 132 8.66 0.19 12.05
CA LYS A 132 10.09 -0.08 11.92
C LYS A 132 10.45 -0.52 10.50
N PHE A 133 9.64 -1.39 9.91
CA PHE A 133 9.86 -1.88 8.56
C PHE A 133 9.74 -0.76 7.52
N ILE A 134 8.68 0.06 7.59
CA ILE A 134 8.49 1.14 6.62
C ILE A 134 9.58 2.21 6.72
N ASN A 135 10.11 2.49 7.91
CA ASN A 135 11.23 3.42 8.08
C ASN A 135 12.50 2.98 7.33
N VAL A 136 12.72 1.67 7.21
CA VAL A 136 13.85 1.10 6.45
C VAL A 136 13.52 1.00 4.96
N LEU A 137 12.31 0.56 4.62
CA LEU A 137 11.90 0.33 3.23
C LEU A 137 11.72 1.64 2.44
N PHE A 138 11.09 2.65 3.06
CA PHE A 138 10.52 3.78 2.34
C PHE A 138 11.52 4.58 1.51
N PRO A 139 12.74 4.92 1.98
CA PRO A 139 13.70 5.67 1.18
C PRO A 139 14.06 4.97 -0.15
N ALA A 140 14.35 3.67 -0.09
CA ALA A 140 14.72 2.88 -1.27
C ALA A 140 13.52 2.65 -2.21
N LEU A 141 12.31 2.51 -1.65
CA LEU A 141 11.08 2.39 -2.41
C LEU A 141 10.77 3.68 -3.19
N ASP A 142 10.82 4.84 -2.51
CA ASP A 142 10.54 6.17 -3.09
C ASP A 142 11.51 6.46 -4.25
N GLU A 143 12.81 6.24 -4.03
CA GLU A 143 13.83 6.39 -5.08
C GLU A 143 13.60 5.45 -6.27
N SER A 144 13.24 4.18 -6.02
CA SER A 144 13.01 3.20 -7.08
C SER A 144 11.79 3.54 -7.93
N LEU A 145 10.71 4.02 -7.33
CA LEU A 145 9.49 4.45 -8.03
C LEU A 145 9.75 5.70 -8.88
N GLU A 146 10.47 6.69 -8.31
CA GLU A 146 10.89 7.91 -9.01
C GLU A 146 11.83 7.63 -10.20
N LYS A 147 12.72 6.65 -10.05
CA LYS A 147 13.60 6.24 -11.14
C LYS A 147 12.84 5.50 -12.23
N ALA A 148 11.90 4.63 -11.83
CA ALA A 148 11.06 3.90 -12.77
C ALA A 148 10.17 4.83 -13.58
N SER A 149 9.62 5.92 -13.03
CA SER A 149 8.76 6.82 -13.80
C SER A 149 9.48 7.68 -14.84
N LYS A 150 10.81 7.73 -14.77
CA LYS A 150 11.67 8.51 -15.70
C LYS A 150 12.31 7.65 -16.78
N SER A 151 12.12 6.32 -16.73
CA SER A 151 12.73 5.33 -17.64
C SER A 151 11.75 4.86 -18.71
#